data_AF-A0A1Q8ITJ7-F1
#
_entry.id   AF-A0A1Q8ITJ7-F1
#
_cell.length_a   1.000
_cell.length_b   1.000
_cell.length_c   1.000
_cell.angle_alpha   90.00
_cell.angle_beta   90.00
_cell.angle_gamma   90.00
#
_symmetry.space_group_name_H-M   'P 1'
#
loop_
_entity.id
_entity.type
_entity.pdbx_description
1 polymer ?
#
loop_
_entity_poly.entity_id
_entity_poly.type
_entity_poly.pdbx_seq_one_letter_code
_entity_poly.pdbx_strand_id
1 'polypeptide(L)'
;MTRCQKQLAAILRRIPGNDSATQRARLMAAMQETGHVTTHEAMRILDCYDPRPRIHELRHKHGAVITTATRIEQTESGVQHRIGVYSLAQGKVAM
;
A
#
# COMPACT_ATOMS: atom_id res chain seq x y z
N MET A 1 10.96 -12.74 -7.15
CA MET A 1 9.88 -11.73 -6.99
C MET A 1 8.62 -12.21 -7.69
N THR A 2 7.47 -12.16 -7.01
CA THR A 2 6.16 -12.50 -7.60
C THR A 2 5.74 -11.45 -8.65
N ARG A 3 4.69 -11.75 -9.45
CA ARG A 3 4.15 -10.80 -10.44
C ARG A 3 3.75 -9.46 -9.79
N CYS A 4 3.09 -9.50 -8.63
CA CYS A 4 2.69 -8.30 -7.90
C CYS A 4 3.90 -7.48 -7.44
N GLN A 5 4.94 -8.11 -6.90
CA GLN A 5 6.15 -7.41 -6.46
C GLN A 5 6.88 -6.68 -7.61
N LYS A 6 6.90 -7.26 -8.81
CA LYS A 6 7.46 -6.59 -10.00
C LYS A 6 6.67 -5.32 -10.36
N GLN A 7 5.35 -5.38 -10.25
CA GLN A 7 4.48 -4.23 -10.54
C GLN A 7 4.67 -3.10 -9.52
N LEU A 8 4.79 -3.43 -8.23
CA LEU A 8 5.11 -2.46 -7.19
C LEU A 8 6.47 -1.77 -7.42
N ALA A 9 7.49 -2.53 -7.84
CA ALA A 9 8.80 -1.96 -8.18
C ALA A 9 8.72 -1.01 -9.40
N ALA A 10 7.83 -1.28 -10.36
CA ALA A 10 7.58 -0.37 -11.48
C ALA A 10 6.91 0.94 -11.01
N ILE A 11 5.96 0.86 -10.06
CA ILE A 11 5.32 2.03 -9.45
C ILE A 11 6.34 2.92 -8.74
N LEU A 12 7.24 2.33 -7.94
CA LEU A 12 8.33 3.07 -7.28
C LEU A 12 9.16 3.87 -8.29
N ARG A 13 9.56 3.24 -9.40
CA ARG A 13 10.38 3.90 -10.44
C ARG A 13 9.62 5.01 -11.17
N ARG A 14 8.31 4.83 -11.39
CA ARG A 14 7.46 5.80 -12.12
C ARG A 14 7.13 7.04 -11.29
N ILE A 15 7.10 6.93 -9.97
CA ILE A 15 6.73 8.00 -9.04
C ILE A 15 7.96 8.32 -8.17
N PRO A 16 8.92 9.14 -8.64
CA PRO A 16 10.15 9.45 -7.91
C PRO A 16 9.92 10.45 -6.76
N GLY A 17 10.90 10.58 -5.87
CA GLY A 17 10.83 11.43 -4.67
C GLY A 17 10.58 10.62 -3.38
N ASN A 18 10.51 11.27 -2.23
CA ASN A 18 10.19 10.56 -0.97
C ASN A 18 9.39 11.40 0.03
N ASP A 19 8.77 12.49 -0.44
CA ASP A 19 7.89 13.26 0.42
C ASP A 19 6.59 12.48 0.74
N SER A 20 5.84 13.02 1.68
CA SER A 20 4.58 12.41 2.13
C SER A 20 3.56 12.28 1.00
N ALA A 21 3.53 13.19 0.03
CA ALA A 21 2.59 13.15 -1.09
C ALA A 21 2.96 12.03 -2.07
N THR A 22 4.24 11.88 -2.36
CA THR A 22 4.83 10.83 -3.19
C THR A 22 4.53 9.45 -2.61
N GLN A 23 4.75 9.27 -1.30
CA GLN A 23 4.44 8.00 -0.63
C GLN A 23 2.94 7.67 -0.70
N ARG A 24 2.05 8.65 -0.48
CA ARG A 24 0.59 8.46 -0.65
C ARG A 24 0.22 8.09 -2.09
N ALA A 25 0.83 8.75 -3.07
CA ALA A 25 0.60 8.47 -4.49
C ALA A 25 1.00 7.04 -4.87
N ARG A 26 2.14 6.55 -4.38
CA ARG A 26 2.57 5.15 -4.58
C ARG A 26 1.61 4.15 -3.95
N LEU A 27 1.16 4.40 -2.71
CA LEU A 27 0.18 3.53 -2.04
C LEU A 27 -1.14 3.46 -2.80
N MET A 28 -1.65 4.60 -3.27
CA MET A 28 -2.87 4.65 -4.09
C MET A 28 -2.70 3.89 -5.41
N ALA A 29 -1.62 4.15 -6.15
CA ALA A 29 -1.32 3.45 -7.39
C ALA A 29 -1.20 1.94 -7.17
N ALA A 30 -0.55 1.51 -6.08
CA ALA A 30 -0.44 0.09 -5.73
C ALA A 30 -1.81 -0.54 -5.50
N MET A 31 -2.65 0.04 -4.64
CA MET A 31 -3.99 -0.51 -4.39
C MET A 31 -4.87 -0.54 -5.65
N GLN A 32 -4.73 0.44 -6.55
CA GLN A 32 -5.46 0.47 -7.82
C GLN A 32 -4.97 -0.60 -8.81
N GLU A 33 -3.66 -0.76 -8.93
CA GLU A 33 -3.04 -1.61 -9.97
C GLU A 33 -2.88 -3.08 -9.57
N THR A 34 -2.67 -3.36 -8.27
CA THR A 34 -2.50 -4.72 -7.74
C THR A 34 -3.70 -5.19 -6.92
N GLY A 35 -4.71 -4.33 -6.74
CA GLY A 35 -5.94 -4.59 -5.97
C GLY A 35 -5.76 -4.44 -4.45
N HIS A 36 -4.57 -4.71 -3.94
CA HIS A 36 -4.20 -4.50 -2.53
C HIS A 36 -2.69 -4.29 -2.39
N VAL A 37 -2.28 -3.74 -1.25
CA VAL A 37 -0.89 -3.65 -0.83
C VAL A 37 -0.76 -4.00 0.65
N THR A 38 0.21 -4.85 0.99
CA THR A 38 0.50 -5.16 2.39
C THR A 38 1.39 -4.09 3.02
N THR A 39 1.39 -3.98 4.36
CA THR A 39 2.33 -3.12 5.09
C THR A 39 3.79 -3.44 4.73
N HIS A 40 4.12 -4.73 4.59
CA HIS A 40 5.46 -5.17 4.20
C HIS A 40 5.86 -4.72 2.80
N GLU A 41 4.98 -4.91 1.81
CA GLU A 41 5.23 -4.49 0.43
C GLU A 41 5.37 -2.97 0.32
N ALA A 42 4.52 -2.23 1.03
CA ALA A 42 4.61 -0.78 1.08
C ALA A 42 5.97 -0.30 1.63
N MET A 43 6.44 -0.90 2.72
CA MET A 43 7.72 -0.54 3.33
C MET A 43 8.91 -0.93 2.45
N ARG A 44 8.92 -2.16 1.92
CA ARG A 44 10.10 -2.76 1.29
C ARG A 44 10.24 -2.48 -0.19
N ILE A 45 9.12 -2.23 -0.87
CA ILE A 45 9.09 -2.11 -2.34
C ILE A 45 8.65 -0.71 -2.77
N LEU A 46 7.68 -0.09 -2.10
CA LEU A 46 7.23 1.26 -2.45
C LEU A 46 8.01 2.38 -1.75
N ASP A 47 9.00 2.02 -0.92
CA ASP A 47 9.79 2.96 -0.13
C ASP A 47 8.90 3.89 0.72
N CYS A 48 7.86 3.32 1.34
CA CYS A 48 7.00 4.02 2.29
C CYS A 48 7.31 3.54 3.70
N TYR A 49 8.19 4.26 4.39
CA TYR A 49 8.76 3.83 5.67
C TYR A 49 7.72 3.54 6.76
N ASP A 50 6.71 4.41 6.93
CA ASP A 50 5.53 4.12 7.76
C ASP A 50 4.24 4.28 6.94
N PRO A 51 3.66 3.17 6.45
CA PRO A 51 2.41 3.22 5.67
C PRO A 51 1.20 3.64 6.49
N ARG A 52 1.18 3.42 7.81
CA ARG A 52 -0.04 3.60 8.63
C ARG A 52 -0.48 5.08 8.69
N PRO A 53 0.41 6.06 8.96
CA PRO A 53 0.07 7.48 8.84
C PRO A 53 -0.41 7.85 7.43
N ARG A 54 0.21 7.29 6.38
CA ARG A 54 -0.16 7.61 4.99
C ARG A 54 -1.55 7.09 4.63
N ILE A 55 -1.90 5.88 5.07
CA ILE A 55 -3.27 5.34 4.93
C ILE A 55 -4.28 6.17 5.73
N HIS A 56 -3.92 6.61 6.96
CA HIS A 56 -4.77 7.50 7.75
C HIS A 56 -5.01 8.84 7.04
N GLU A 57 -3.97 9.47 6.49
CA GLU A 57 -4.11 10.68 5.70
C GLU A 57 -4.97 10.46 4.45
N LEU A 58 -4.76 9.36 3.72
CA LEU A 58 -5.56 9.03 2.55
C LEU A 58 -7.05 8.92 2.90
N ARG A 59 -7.39 8.29 4.03
CA ARG A 59 -8.78 8.18 4.52
C ARG A 59 -9.37 9.53 4.90
N HIS A 60 -8.69 10.26 5.78
CA HIS A 60 -9.30 11.39 6.48
C HIS A 60 -9.02 12.75 5.84
N LYS A 61 -7.91 12.91 5.11
CA LYS A 61 -7.55 14.16 4.44
C LYS A 61 -7.81 14.13 2.94
N HIS A 62 -7.79 12.95 2.31
CA HIS A 62 -7.97 12.80 0.87
C HIS A 62 -9.24 12.03 0.46
N GLY A 63 -10.06 11.59 1.42
CA GLY A 63 -11.36 10.96 1.17
C GLY A 63 -11.30 9.56 0.54
N ALA A 64 -10.15 8.90 0.54
CA ALA A 64 -10.01 7.56 -0.02
C ALA A 64 -10.69 6.52 0.87
N VAL A 65 -11.61 5.75 0.29
CA VAL A 65 -12.28 4.65 1.00
C VAL A 65 -11.38 3.41 0.96
N ILE A 66 -10.58 3.22 1.99
CA ILE A 66 -9.60 2.12 2.10
C ILE A 66 -10.02 1.17 3.21
N THR A 67 -10.21 -0.12 2.91
CA THR A 67 -10.40 -1.17 3.90
C THR A 67 -9.06 -1.74 4.36
N THR A 68 -9.00 -2.24 5.60
CA THR A 68 -7.84 -2.96 6.12
C THR A 68 -8.27 -4.34 6.55
N ALA A 69 -7.80 -5.36 5.82
CA ALA A 69 -7.79 -6.72 6.30
C ALA A 69 -6.47 -7.00 7.03
N THR A 70 -6.42 -8.12 7.73
CA THR A 70 -5.25 -8.56 8.46
C THR A 70 -4.81 -9.91 7.95
N ARG A 71 -3.52 -10.08 7.71
CA ARG A 71 -2.93 -11.36 7.29
C ARG A 71 -1.79 -11.73 8.24
N ILE A 72 -1.64 -13.03 8.51
CA ILE A 72 -0.47 -13.55 9.21
C ILE A 72 0.55 -13.95 8.15
N GLU A 73 1.73 -13.35 8.21
CA GLU A 73 2.85 -13.69 7.34
C GLU A 73 4.10 -13.94 8.17
N GLN A 74 4.90 -14.91 7.73
CA GLN A 74 6.20 -15.18 8.33
C GLN A 74 7.19 -14.10 7.87
N THR A 75 7.91 -13.52 8.82
CA THR A 75 8.94 -12.49 8.53
C THR A 75 10.31 -13.14 8.34
N GLU A 76 11.34 -12.36 7.98
CA GLU A 76 12.68 -12.93 7.75
C GLU A 76 13.29 -13.55 9.00
N SER A 77 12.84 -13.16 10.20
CA SER A 77 13.26 -13.79 11.45
C SER A 77 12.63 -15.17 11.67
N GLY A 78 11.77 -15.62 10.76
CA GLY A 78 11.04 -16.87 10.88
C GLY A 78 9.79 -16.79 11.77
N VAL A 79 9.50 -15.63 12.36
CA VAL A 79 8.35 -15.41 13.27
C VAL A 79 7.12 -14.97 12.47
N GLN A 80 5.95 -15.48 12.85
CA GLN A 80 4.66 -15.06 12.31
C GLN A 80 4.30 -13.66 12.83
N HIS A 81 4.17 -12.69 11.93
CA HIS A 81 3.67 -11.36 12.23
C HIS A 81 2.31 -11.13 11.58
N ARG A 82 1.51 -10.35 12.29
CA ARG A 82 0.22 -9.88 11.83
C ARG A 82 0.43 -8.57 11.06
N ILE A 83 0.23 -8.61 9.74
CA ILE A 83 0.43 -7.46 8.85
C ILE A 83 -0.91 -6.95 8.31
N GLY A 84 -0.96 -5.65 8.02
CA GLY A 84 -2.10 -5.01 7.38
C GLY A 84 -2.12 -5.28 5.88
N VAL A 85 -3.30 -5.51 5.35
CA VAL A 85 -3.58 -5.58 3.91
C VAL A 85 -4.54 -4.46 3.58
N TYR A 86 -4.07 -3.48 2.81
CA TYR A 86 -4.85 -2.31 2.42
C TYR A 86 -5.40 -2.50 1.02
N SER A 87 -6.70 -2.27 0.84
CA SER A 87 -7.34 -2.27 -0.47
C SER A 87 -8.34 -1.13 -0.57
N LEU A 88 -8.57 -0.65 -1.79
CA LEU A 88 -9.65 0.29 -2.03
C LEU A 88 -10.98 -0.45 -1.92
N ALA A 89 -11.92 0.11 -1.17
CA ALA A 89 -13.29 -0.37 -1.21
C ALA A 89 -13.82 -0.16 -2.63
N GLN A 90 -14.32 -1.21 -3.27
CA GLN A 90 -15.05 -1.06 -4.53
C GLN A 90 -16.38 -0.35 -4.23
N GLY A 91 -16.37 0.98 -4.26
CA GLY A 91 -17.57 1.79 -4.35
C GLY A 91 -17.85 2.08 -5.82
N LYS A 92 -18.98 1.60 -6.34
CA LYS A 92 -19.63 2.24 -7.49
C LYS A 92 -19.60 3.75 -7.22
N VAL A 93 -18.96 4.51 -8.11
CA VAL A 93 -19.23 5.95 -8.18
C VAL A 93 -20.70 6.02 -8.59
N ALA A 94 -21.58 6.25 -7.62
CA ALA A 94 -22.91 6.72 -7.94
C ALA A 94 -22.69 8.13 -8.52
N MET A 95 -22.70 8.19 -9.85
CA MET A 95 -22.98 9.43 -10.56
C MET A 95 -24.43 9.82 -10.32
#